data_AF-A0AAV9LD20-F1
#
_entry.id   AF-A0AAV9LD20-F1
#
_cell.length_a   1.000
_cell.length_b   1.000
_cell.length_c   1.000
_cell.angle_alpha   90.00
_cell.angle_beta   90.00
_cell.angle_gamma   90.00
#
_symmetry.space_group_name_H-M   'P 1'
#
loop_
_entity.id
_entity.type
_entity.pdbx_description
1 polymer ?
#
loop_
_entity_poly.entity_id
_entity_poly.type
_entity_poly.pdbx_seq_one_letter_code
_entity_poly.pdbx_strand_id
1 'polypeptide(L)'
;MRSINLTNLCMEEDDYTTKKKVYCNHGLVVRLKTSWTSNNPGRRYWSCPYNGGPRSCNFWCWKDKENIDPRSKFVIPKLIQILGELENIVESSQTSATAFELFEVTEEVDKLRDR
;
A
#
# COMPACT_ATOMS: atom_id res chain seq x y z
N MET A 1 -27.38 -13.21 28.75
CA MET A 1 -26.45 -12.26 28.10
C MET A 1 -26.77 -12.27 26.62
N ARG A 2 -27.21 -11.14 26.04
CA ARG A 2 -27.57 -11.05 24.62
C ARG A 2 -26.26 -11.05 23.82
N SER A 3 -26.08 -12.03 22.93
CA SER A 3 -24.97 -12.03 21.98
C SER A 3 -25.09 -10.79 21.11
N ILE A 4 -24.16 -9.85 21.27
CA ILE A 4 -24.05 -8.69 20.40
C ILE A 4 -23.50 -9.20 19.07
N ASN A 5 -24.33 -9.18 18.04
CA ASN A 5 -23.92 -9.47 16.68
C ASN A 5 -23.00 -8.31 16.21
N LEU A 6 -21.69 -8.54 16.26
CA LEU A 6 -20.64 -7.56 15.98
C LEU A 6 -20.60 -7.07 14.51
N THR A 7 -21.47 -7.58 13.65
CA THR A 7 -21.50 -7.25 12.22
C THR A 7 -22.05 -5.86 11.91
N ASN A 8 -22.56 -5.12 12.92
CA ASN A 8 -23.26 -3.85 12.73
C ASN A 8 -22.55 -2.60 13.29
N LEU A 9 -21.31 -2.67 13.76
CA LEU A 9 -20.61 -1.51 14.37
C LEU A 9 -19.89 -0.58 13.38
N CYS A 10 -20.04 -0.80 12.07
CA CYS A 10 -19.46 0.07 11.05
C CYS A 10 -20.56 0.56 10.09
N MET A 11 -21.61 1.15 10.67
CA MET A 11 -22.56 1.98 9.94
C MET A 11 -22.13 3.43 10.13
N GLU A 12 -21.14 3.88 9.37
CA GLU A 12 -20.99 5.31 9.10
C GLU A 12 -22.12 5.70 8.15
N GLU A 13 -23.29 6.02 8.71
CA GLU A 13 -24.46 6.48 7.94
C GLU A 13 -24.30 7.90 7.38
N ASP A 14 -23.20 8.61 7.69
CA ASP A 14 -23.03 10.03 7.37
C ASP A 14 -21.82 10.36 6.48
N ASP A 15 -21.43 9.49 5.54
CA ASP A 15 -20.54 9.89 4.44
C ASP A 15 -21.39 10.46 3.28
N TYR A 16 -21.82 11.72 3.43
CA TYR A 16 -22.65 12.49 2.47
C TYR A 16 -22.06 12.60 1.05
N THR A 17 -20.83 12.14 0.83
CA THR A 17 -20.21 12.02 -0.50
C THR A 17 -20.50 10.70 -1.21
N THR A 18 -21.22 9.75 -0.58
CA THR A 18 -21.21 8.33 -0.97
C THR A 18 -22.58 7.71 -1.28
N LYS A 19 -23.47 8.40 -1.99
CA LYS A 19 -24.67 7.76 -2.58
C LYS A 19 -24.37 6.94 -3.86
N LYS A 20 -23.12 6.52 -4.07
CA LYS A 20 -22.77 5.72 -5.24
C LYS A 20 -23.30 4.29 -5.08
N LYS A 21 -24.31 3.94 -5.87
CA LYS A 21 -24.76 2.55 -6.03
C LYS A 21 -23.79 1.85 -6.97
N VAL A 22 -23.06 0.88 -6.43
CA VAL A 22 -22.20 -0.02 -7.20
C VAL A 22 -22.92 -1.37 -7.32
N TYR A 23 -22.79 -2.02 -8.48
CA TYR A 23 -23.44 -3.28 -8.78
C TYR A 23 -22.39 -4.34 -9.10
N CYS A 24 -22.61 -5.58 -8.65
CA CYS A 24 -21.82 -6.71 -9.12
C CYS A 24 -22.36 -7.25 -10.46
N ASN A 25 -21.67 -8.23 -11.04
CA ASN A 25 -22.06 -8.83 -12.33
C ASN A 25 -23.39 -9.61 -12.28
N HIS A 26 -23.98 -9.84 -11.10
CA HIS A 26 -25.33 -10.37 -10.95
C HIS A 26 -26.42 -9.28 -10.96
N GLY A 27 -26.05 -8.00 -11.05
CA GLY A 27 -26.98 -6.88 -10.92
C GLY A 27 -27.39 -6.57 -9.47
N LEU A 28 -26.72 -7.17 -8.48
CA LEU A 28 -26.97 -6.88 -7.06
C LEU A 28 -26.19 -5.66 -6.60
N VAL A 29 -26.83 -4.80 -5.80
CA VAL A 29 -26.16 -3.67 -5.14
C VAL A 29 -25.16 -4.21 -4.13
N VAL A 30 -23.90 -3.81 -4.27
CA VAL A 30 -22.82 -4.20 -3.35
C VAL A 30 -22.63 -3.15 -2.26
N ARG A 31 -22.42 -3.62 -1.04
CA ARG A 31 -22.11 -2.76 0.11
C ARG A 31 -20.62 -2.48 0.19
N LEU A 32 -20.29 -1.28 0.65
CA LEU A 32 -18.92 -0.88 0.96
C LEU A 32 -18.45 -1.64 2.21
N LYS A 33 -17.22 -2.15 2.17
CA LYS A 33 -16.57 -2.91 3.24
C LYS A 33 -15.20 -2.31 3.55
N THR A 34 -14.70 -2.54 4.75
CA THR A 34 -13.36 -2.12 5.17
C THR A 34 -12.44 -3.33 5.25
N SER A 35 -11.23 -3.20 4.72
CA SER A 35 -10.16 -4.19 4.84
C SER A 35 -9.45 -4.03 6.17
N TRP A 36 -9.26 -5.15 6.86
CA TRP A 36 -8.56 -5.23 8.15
C TRP A 36 -7.29 -6.08 8.05
N THR A 37 -6.82 -6.39 6.84
CA THR A 37 -5.56 -7.10 6.64
C THR A 37 -4.39 -6.19 6.98
N SER A 38 -3.29 -6.74 7.49
CA SER A 38 -2.03 -6.02 7.74
C SER A 38 -1.54 -5.22 6.52
N ASN A 39 -1.74 -5.75 5.31
CA ASN A 39 -1.25 -5.14 4.08
C ASN A 39 -2.17 -4.02 3.55
N ASN A 40 -3.42 -3.95 4.03
CA ASN A 40 -4.41 -2.96 3.57
C ASN A 40 -5.32 -2.53 4.74
N PRO A 41 -4.78 -1.98 5.83
CA PRO A 41 -5.58 -1.61 6.99
C PRO A 41 -6.48 -0.40 6.67
N GLY A 42 -7.75 -0.45 7.07
CA GLY A 42 -8.71 0.65 6.91
C GLY A 42 -9.17 0.93 5.47
N ARG A 43 -8.64 0.21 4.48
CA ARG A 43 -8.91 0.47 3.06
C ARG A 43 -10.30 -0.03 2.66
N ARG A 44 -11.11 0.81 2.00
CA ARG A 44 -12.52 0.49 1.69
C ARG A 44 -12.69 -0.11 0.29
N TYR A 45 -13.51 -1.15 0.14
CA TYR A 45 -13.78 -1.86 -1.12
C TYR A 45 -15.23 -2.32 -1.24
N TRP A 46 -15.66 -2.60 -2.47
CA TRP A 46 -16.89 -3.32 -2.76
C TRP A 46 -16.59 -4.74 -3.20
N SER A 47 -17.43 -5.71 -2.82
CA SER A 47 -17.32 -7.08 -3.29
C SER A 47 -18.68 -7.75 -3.45
N CYS A 48 -18.75 -8.74 -4.35
CA CYS A 48 -19.94 -9.56 -4.52
C CYS A 48 -20.40 -10.14 -3.16
N PRO A 49 -21.72 -10.16 -2.86
CA PRO A 49 -22.22 -10.81 -1.64
C PRO A 49 -21.89 -12.31 -1.59
N TYR A 50 -21.74 -12.96 -2.75
CA TYR A 50 -21.39 -14.37 -2.87
C TYR A 50 -19.89 -14.62 -3.02
N ASN A 51 -19.04 -13.62 -2.77
CA ASN A 51 -17.59 -13.76 -2.89
C ASN A 51 -17.05 -14.92 -2.05
N GLY A 52 -16.24 -15.79 -2.64
CA GLY A 52 -15.71 -17.01 -2.01
C GLY A 52 -16.64 -18.22 -2.04
N GLY A 53 -17.86 -18.09 -2.59
CA GLY A 53 -18.79 -19.20 -2.79
C GLY A 53 -18.91 -19.66 -4.25
N PRO A 54 -19.62 -20.78 -4.51
CA PRO A 54 -19.79 -21.32 -5.86
C PRO A 54 -20.62 -20.41 -6.80
N ARG A 55 -21.36 -19.45 -6.24
CA ARG A 55 -22.11 -18.42 -6.99
C ARG A 55 -21.36 -17.09 -7.07
N SER A 56 -20.07 -17.06 -6.77
CA SER A 56 -19.27 -15.84 -6.88
C SER A 56 -19.14 -15.43 -8.35
N CYS A 57 -19.43 -14.17 -8.67
CA CYS A 57 -19.05 -13.58 -9.95
C CYS A 57 -17.68 -12.90 -9.89
N ASN A 58 -16.96 -13.05 -8.77
CA ASN A 58 -15.64 -12.48 -8.52
C ASN A 58 -15.55 -10.96 -8.68
N PHE A 59 -16.69 -10.27 -8.64
CA PHE A 59 -16.73 -8.81 -8.62
C PHE A 59 -16.07 -8.30 -7.34
N TRP A 60 -15.07 -7.44 -7.52
CA TRP A 60 -14.38 -6.75 -6.46
C TRP A 60 -13.74 -5.46 -6.99
N CYS A 61 -13.84 -4.36 -6.24
CA CYS A 61 -13.14 -3.13 -6.56
C CYS A 61 -12.89 -2.26 -5.32
N TRP A 62 -11.78 -1.53 -5.30
CA TRP A 62 -11.50 -0.55 -4.25
C TRP A 62 -12.35 0.72 -4.40
N LYS A 63 -12.69 1.38 -3.27
CA LYS A 63 -13.36 2.69 -3.27
C LYS A 63 -12.51 3.78 -3.90
N ASP A 64 -11.20 3.73 -3.65
CA ASP A 64 -10.21 4.73 -4.07
C ASP A 64 -9.98 4.77 -5.59
N LYS A 65 -10.35 3.72 -6.31
CA LYS A 65 -10.02 3.55 -7.74
C LYS A 65 -10.65 4.62 -8.64
N GLU A 66 -11.71 5.28 -8.17
CA GLU A 66 -12.48 6.22 -8.97
C GLU A 66 -12.00 7.67 -8.85
N ASN A 67 -11.20 8.01 -7.83
CA ASN A 67 -10.88 9.39 -7.49
C ASN A 67 -9.37 9.66 -7.39
N ILE A 68 -8.54 8.97 -8.17
CA ILE A 68 -7.14 9.42 -8.32
C ILE A 68 -7.16 10.64 -9.24
N ASP A 69 -6.86 11.81 -8.68
CA ASP A 69 -6.84 13.04 -9.46
C ASP A 69 -5.85 12.92 -10.63
N PRO A 70 -6.14 13.54 -11.80
CA PRO A 70 -5.30 13.42 -12.98
C PRO A 70 -3.84 13.78 -12.74
N ARG A 71 -3.55 14.79 -11.90
CA ARG A 71 -2.18 15.19 -11.55
C ARG A 71 -1.49 14.11 -10.70
N SER A 72 -2.16 13.49 -9.73
CA SER A 72 -1.59 12.37 -8.97
C SER A 72 -1.15 11.20 -9.84
N LYS A 73 -1.85 10.93 -10.95
CA LYS A 73 -1.45 9.89 -11.91
C LYS A 73 -0.09 10.16 -12.55
N PHE A 74 0.33 11.42 -12.64
CA PHE A 74 1.65 11.80 -13.18
C PHE A 74 2.68 12.03 -12.07
N VAL A 75 2.28 12.66 -10.97
CA VAL A 75 3.19 13.04 -9.88
C VAL A 75 3.64 11.82 -9.08
N ILE A 76 2.75 10.89 -8.73
CA ILE A 76 3.11 9.74 -7.89
C ILE A 76 4.18 8.86 -8.56
N PRO A 77 4.04 8.42 -9.82
CA PRO A 77 5.10 7.65 -10.47
C PRO A 77 6.43 8.40 -10.54
N LYS A 78 6.39 9.72 -10.78
CA LYS A 78 7.61 10.52 -10.86
C LYS A 78 8.32 10.63 -9.51
N LEU A 79 7.56 10.80 -8.43
CA LEU A 79 8.11 10.83 -7.07
C LEU A 79 8.72 9.48 -6.68
N ILE A 80 8.08 8.37 -7.04
CA ILE A 80 8.63 7.02 -6.81
C ILE A 80 9.96 6.85 -7.56
N GLN A 81 10.04 7.30 -8.82
CA GLN A 81 11.29 7.28 -9.58
C GLN A 81 12.39 8.08 -8.86
N ILE A 82 12.09 9.31 -8.45
CA ILE A 82 13.07 10.19 -7.78
C ILE A 82 13.52 9.57 -6.45
N LEU A 83 12.60 8.99 -5.67
CA LEU A 83 12.95 8.29 -4.43
C LEU A 83 13.92 7.14 -4.69
N GLY A 84 13.67 6.32 -5.70
CA GLY A 84 14.59 5.25 -6.07
C GLY A 84 15.97 5.77 -6.52
N GLU A 85 16.02 6.86 -7.29
CA GLU A 85 17.28 7.51 -7.68
C GLU A 85 18.05 8.02 -6.44
N LEU A 86 17.35 8.64 -5.48
CA LEU A 86 17.93 9.14 -4.24
C LEU A 86 18.43 8.02 -3.34
N GLU A 87 17.66 6.94 -3.19
CA GLU A 87 18.07 5.75 -2.42
C GLU A 87 19.36 5.15 -2.99
N ASN A 88 19.46 5.01 -4.32
CA ASN A 88 20.68 4.53 -4.98
C ASN A 88 21.88 5.46 -4.75
N ILE A 89 21.68 6.78 -4.81
CA ILE A 89 22.77 7.75 -4.54
C ILE A 89 23.24 7.62 -3.08
N VAL A 90 22.32 7.50 -2.13
CA VAL A 90 22.64 7.34 -0.71
C VAL A 90 23.40 6.04 -0.47
N GLU A 91 22.93 4.93 -1.02
CA GLU A 91 23.61 3.63 -0.92
C GLU A 91 25.02 3.69 -1.53
N SER A 92 25.16 4.24 -2.74
CA SER A 92 26.46 4.33 -3.41
C SER A 92 27.47 5.19 -2.63
N SER A 93 27.01 6.30 -2.04
CA SER A 93 27.85 7.18 -1.22
C SER A 93 28.32 6.51 0.08
N GLN A 94 27.45 5.70 0.70
CA GLN A 94 27.81 4.93 1.91
C GLN A 94 28.80 3.81 1.59
N THR A 95 28.64 3.12 0.45
CA THR A 95 29.60 2.11 0.00
C THR A 95 30.96 2.69 -0.34
N SER A 96 31.04 3.89 -0.94
CA SER A 96 32.35 4.50 -1.23
C SER A 96 33.04 5.00 0.04
N ALA A 97 32.30 5.57 1.00
CA ALA A 97 32.84 6.02 2.28
C ALA A 97 33.43 4.84 3.08
N THR A 98 32.69 3.74 3.18
CA THR A 98 33.16 2.53 3.88
C THR A 98 34.32 1.85 3.16
N ALA A 99 34.34 1.83 1.83
CA ALA A 99 35.48 1.30 1.07
C ALA A 99 36.75 2.14 1.24
N PHE A 100 36.61 3.46 1.33
CA PHE A 100 37.72 4.38 1.55
C PHE A 100 38.30 4.22 2.96
N GLU A 101 37.45 4.16 3.99
CA GLU A 101 37.88 3.87 5.37
C GLU A 101 38.58 2.51 5.49
N LEU A 102 38.07 1.47 4.82
CA LEU A 102 38.72 0.17 4.82
C LEU A 102 40.11 0.23 4.16
N PHE A 103 40.24 0.97 3.06
CA PHE A 103 41.51 1.16 2.37
C PHE A 103 42.54 1.87 3.25
N GLU A 104 42.15 2.97 3.91
CA GLU A 104 43.04 3.69 4.85
C GLU A 104 43.50 2.79 6.01
N VAL A 105 42.56 2.02 6.60
CA VAL A 105 42.88 1.06 7.68
C VAL A 105 43.85 -0.02 7.18
N THR A 106 43.67 -0.53 5.95
CA THR A 106 44.60 -1.54 5.41
C THR A 106 45.99 -1.00 5.15
N GLU A 107 46.12 0.22 4.61
CA GLU A 107 47.43 0.86 4.42
C GLU A 107 48.16 1.08 5.76
N GLU A 108 47.43 1.45 6.81
CA GLU A 108 48.01 1.71 8.13
C GLU A 108 48.47 0.41 8.82
N VAL A 109 47.70 -0.68 8.65
CA VAL A 109 48.08 -2.03 9.11
C VAL A 109 49.33 -2.53 8.37
N ASP A 110 49.42 -2.33 7.06
CA ASP A 110 50.60 -2.74 6.28
C ASP A 110 51.85 -1.94 6.67
N LYS A 111 51.74 -0.63 6.89
CA LYS A 111 52.83 0.23 7.40
C LYS A 111 53.34 -0.18 8.78
N LEU A 112 52.49 -0.79 9.62
CA LEU A 112 52.88 -1.33 10.93
C LEU A 112 53.55 -2.70 10.83
N ARG A 113 53.27 -3.46 9.77
CA ARG A 113 53.82 -4.80 9.54
C ARG A 113 55.25 -4.79 8.99
N ASP A 114 55.63 -3.71 8.30
CA ASP A 114 56.96 -3.50 7.71
C ASP A 114 57.99 -2.82 8.65
N ARG A 115 57.67 -2.67 9.94
CA ARG A 115 58.61 -2.22 11.00
C ARG A 115 59.06 -3.37 11.88
#